data_AF-A0A0W8FHC8-F1
#
_entry.id   AF-A0A0W8FHC8-F1
#
_cell.length_a   1.000
_cell.length_b   1.000
_cell.length_c   1.000
_cell.angle_alpha   90.00
_cell.angle_beta   90.00
_cell.angle_gamma   90.00
#
_symmetry.space_group_name_H-M   'P 1'
#
loop_
_entity.id
_entity.type
_entity.pdbx_description
1 polymer ?
#
loop_
_entity_poly.entity_id
_entity_poly.type
_entity_poly.pdbx_seq_one_letter_code
_entity_poly.pdbx_strand_id
1 'polypeptide(L)'
;MPRPYWISTEIRALNAYPSFGLPSAHASLAVGFYGLIAAFLRRRWAVIPAGALIFLVGISRVVEGVHFPVDTIAGWLLGILVLLAFLAWEAPVRAWMRGRPALERILIAFLASMAIVGLSLLFLACLGDWQLPAAWAETAYAGSGRAIDPLFPRDTLLSAGLFFGFAAGAALSRQGGIGTDRRPGVLLARYLVGIAVLAVLWFGIGLLIPQDPGLPESALLYLRSAAAGIWVSYGAPALFARIRLAGDVPRLSAE
;
A
#
# COMPACT_ATOMS: atom_id res chain seq x y z
N MET A 1 -19.93 -3.28 -0.73
CA MET A 1 -20.63 -4.49 -0.26
C MET A 1 -20.23 -4.79 1.18
N PRO A 2 -21.18 -5.21 2.04
CA PRO A 2 -20.87 -5.63 3.40
C PRO A 2 -20.00 -6.89 3.40
N ARG A 3 -19.30 -7.13 4.51
CA ARG A 3 -18.53 -8.36 4.70
C ARG A 3 -19.44 -9.49 5.21
N PRO A 4 -19.08 -10.77 5.03
CA PRO A 4 -19.92 -11.88 5.48
C PRO A 4 -20.29 -11.80 6.97
N TYR A 5 -19.31 -11.52 7.84
CA TYR A 5 -19.54 -11.37 9.28
C TYR A 5 -20.34 -10.11 9.68
N TRP A 6 -20.62 -9.19 8.75
CA TRP A 6 -21.49 -8.04 9.03
C TRP A 6 -22.98 -8.40 8.92
N ILE A 7 -23.31 -9.50 8.22
CA ILE A 7 -24.69 -9.84 7.91
C ILE A 7 -25.11 -11.22 8.44
N SER A 8 -24.18 -11.98 9.02
CA SER A 8 -24.46 -13.29 9.61
C SER A 8 -23.67 -13.46 10.90
N THR A 9 -24.38 -13.88 11.96
CA THR A 9 -23.80 -14.25 13.26
C THR A 9 -23.15 -15.63 13.25
N GLU A 10 -23.40 -16.44 12.21
CA GLU A 10 -22.81 -17.77 12.06
C GLU A 10 -21.34 -17.70 11.62
N ILE A 11 -20.93 -16.56 11.05
CA ILE A 11 -19.59 -16.36 10.52
C ILE A 11 -18.74 -15.63 11.56
N ARG A 12 -17.78 -16.36 12.14
CA ARG A 12 -16.78 -15.77 13.03
C ARG A 12 -15.61 -15.22 12.21
N ALA A 13 -15.43 -13.91 12.26
CA ALA A 13 -14.28 -13.27 11.64
C ALA A 13 -13.00 -13.52 12.44
N LEU A 14 -11.96 -14.04 11.79
CA LEU A 14 -10.63 -14.18 12.41
C LEU A 14 -9.91 -12.83 12.51
N ASN A 15 -10.24 -11.90 11.62
CA ASN A 15 -9.75 -10.52 11.60
C ASN A 15 -10.90 -9.56 11.31
N ALA A 16 -10.88 -8.40 11.96
CA ALA A 16 -11.93 -7.39 11.83
C ALA A 16 -11.43 -6.20 10.99
N TYR A 17 -12.24 -5.78 10.02
CA TYR A 17 -11.94 -4.64 9.14
C TYR A 17 -13.13 -3.67 9.14
N PRO A 18 -12.89 -2.35 9.31
CA PRO A 18 -13.98 -1.38 9.39
C PRO A 18 -14.55 -1.01 8.01
N SER A 19 -13.81 -1.26 6.92
CA SER A 19 -14.14 -0.86 5.55
C SER A 19 -14.91 -1.95 4.78
N PHE A 20 -15.62 -1.55 3.71
CA PHE A 20 -16.33 -2.46 2.81
C PHE A 20 -15.46 -3.60 2.26
N GLY A 21 -16.11 -4.71 1.89
CA GLY A 21 -15.43 -5.92 1.40
C GLY A 21 -15.08 -5.93 -0.09
N LEU A 22 -15.84 -5.22 -0.94
CA LEU A 22 -15.63 -5.26 -2.39
C LEU A 22 -14.80 -4.05 -2.87
N PRO A 23 -13.73 -4.25 -3.67
CA PRO A 23 -13.01 -5.50 -3.91
C PRO A 23 -12.03 -5.85 -2.79
N SER A 24 -11.58 -7.11 -2.74
CA SER A 24 -10.58 -7.55 -1.77
C SER A 24 -9.22 -6.91 -2.05
N ALA A 25 -8.80 -5.99 -1.18
CA ALA A 25 -7.50 -5.34 -1.26
C ALA A 25 -6.32 -6.33 -1.11
N HIS A 26 -6.47 -7.39 -0.30
CA HIS A 26 -5.42 -8.40 -0.16
C HIS A 26 -5.24 -9.20 -1.46
N ALA A 27 -6.34 -9.53 -2.14
CA ALA A 27 -6.30 -10.23 -3.42
C ALA A 27 -5.67 -9.36 -4.52
N SER A 28 -6.03 -8.07 -4.59
CA SER A 28 -5.45 -7.15 -5.58
C SER A 28 -3.97 -6.87 -5.32
N LEU A 29 -3.56 -6.67 -4.07
CA LEU A 29 -2.16 -6.50 -3.68
C LEU A 29 -1.32 -7.76 -3.93
N ALA A 30 -1.87 -8.96 -3.70
CA ALA A 30 -1.17 -10.20 -4.00
C ALA A 30 -0.87 -10.32 -5.50
N VAL A 31 -1.84 -9.99 -6.37
CA VAL A 31 -1.60 -9.96 -7.82
C VAL A 31 -0.55 -8.91 -8.18
N GLY A 32 -0.68 -7.69 -7.67
CA GLY A 32 0.26 -6.61 -7.95
C GLY A 32 1.69 -6.98 -7.53
N PHE A 33 1.87 -7.50 -6.31
CA PHE A 33 3.19 -7.82 -5.77
C PHE A 33 3.81 -9.07 -6.40
N TYR A 34 3.15 -10.22 -6.29
CA TYR A 34 3.70 -11.48 -6.80
C TYR A 34 3.71 -11.53 -8.33
N GLY A 35 2.71 -10.93 -8.97
CA GLY A 35 2.66 -10.79 -10.43
C GLY A 35 3.80 -9.91 -10.95
N LEU A 36 4.12 -8.80 -10.27
CA LEU A 36 5.26 -7.96 -10.65
C LEU A 36 6.59 -8.70 -10.49
N ILE A 37 6.78 -9.46 -9.40
CA ILE A 37 7.98 -10.30 -9.22
C ILE A 37 8.11 -11.32 -10.37
N ALA A 38 7.03 -12.02 -10.71
CA ALA A 38 7.02 -12.99 -11.81
C ALA A 38 7.35 -12.33 -13.15
N ALA A 39 6.78 -11.15 -13.42
CA ALA A 39 7.04 -10.36 -14.61
C ALA A 39 8.51 -9.89 -14.70
N PHE A 40 9.08 -9.42 -13.59
CA PHE A 40 10.49 -9.00 -13.50
C PHE A 40 11.47 -10.14 -13.72
N LEU A 41 11.21 -11.32 -13.13
CA LEU A 41 12.10 -12.47 -13.25
C LEU A 41 12.10 -13.05 -14.68
N ARG A 42 10.99 -12.92 -15.43
CA ARG A 42 10.82 -13.46 -16.79
C ARG A 42 11.14 -14.96 -16.91
N ARG A 43 11.02 -15.71 -15.80
CA ARG A 43 11.26 -17.16 -15.75
C ARG A 43 9.96 -17.92 -15.52
N ARG A 44 9.71 -18.96 -16.31
CA ARG A 44 8.51 -19.81 -16.18
C ARG A 44 8.38 -20.44 -14.78
N TRP A 45 9.50 -20.77 -14.14
CA TRP A 45 9.50 -21.33 -12.79
C TRP A 45 9.00 -20.35 -11.72
N ALA A 46 9.03 -19.03 -11.97
CA ALA A 46 8.54 -18.02 -11.03
C ALA A 46 7.02 -17.78 -11.15
N VAL A 47 6.41 -18.16 -12.27
CA VAL A 47 4.98 -17.95 -12.54
C VAL A 47 4.11 -18.85 -11.68
N ILE A 48 4.47 -20.14 -11.59
CA ILE A 48 3.72 -21.14 -10.81
C ILE A 48 3.64 -20.77 -9.32
N PRO A 49 4.75 -20.51 -8.60
CA PRO A 49 4.69 -20.13 -7.19
C PRO A 49 3.99 -18.78 -6.98
N ALA A 50 4.17 -17.81 -7.89
CA ALA A 50 3.43 -16.54 -7.81
C ALA A 50 1.92 -16.74 -7.93
N GLY A 51 1.47 -17.54 -8.91
CA GLY A 51 0.06 -17.90 -9.08
C GLY A 51 -0.50 -18.65 -7.86
N ALA A 52 0.28 -19.58 -7.30
CA ALA A 52 -0.10 -20.29 -6.08
C ALA A 52 -0.26 -19.34 -4.89
N LEU A 53 0.67 -18.40 -4.69
CA LEU A 53 0.57 -17.41 -3.60
C LEU A 53 -0.61 -16.47 -3.78
N ILE A 54 -0.86 -15.99 -5.00
CA ILE A 54 -2.04 -15.15 -5.33
C ILE A 54 -3.34 -15.89 -4.98
N PHE A 55 -3.42 -17.17 -5.37
CA PHE A 55 -4.57 -18.01 -5.10
C PHE A 55 -4.75 -18.25 -3.59
N LEU A 56 -3.69 -18.66 -2.89
CA LEU A 56 -3.72 -18.94 -1.46
C LEU A 56 -4.07 -17.70 -0.63
N VAL A 57 -3.55 -16.52 -0.99
CA VAL A 57 -3.94 -15.26 -0.34
C VAL A 57 -5.43 -14.99 -0.54
N GLY A 58 -5.96 -15.18 -1.75
CA GLY A 58 -7.38 -15.02 -2.03
C GLY A 58 -8.27 -15.98 -1.21
N ILE A 59 -7.91 -17.26 -1.17
CA ILE A 59 -8.65 -18.27 -0.38
C ILE A 59 -8.57 -17.96 1.12
N SER A 60 -7.41 -17.52 1.63
CA SER A 60 -7.27 -17.16 3.04
C SER A 60 -8.30 -16.11 3.48
N ARG A 61 -8.68 -15.18 2.59
CA ARG A 61 -9.67 -14.13 2.91
C ARG A 61 -11.10 -14.68 3.04
N VAL A 62 -11.44 -15.70 2.25
CA VAL A 62 -12.74 -16.37 2.34
C VAL A 62 -12.80 -17.23 3.61
N VAL A 63 -11.72 -17.98 3.88
CA VAL A 63 -11.61 -18.83 5.09
C VAL A 63 -11.63 -17.99 6.37
N GLU A 64 -11.04 -16.79 6.37
CA GLU A 64 -11.10 -15.87 7.51
C GLU A 64 -12.49 -15.25 7.74
N GLY A 65 -13.47 -15.49 6.86
CA GLY A 65 -14.84 -14.98 6.98
C GLY A 65 -14.99 -13.49 6.66
N VAL A 66 -13.96 -12.86 6.09
CA VAL A 66 -13.91 -11.40 5.87
C VAL A 66 -14.33 -10.96 4.46
N HIS A 67 -14.38 -11.90 3.52
CA HIS A 67 -14.71 -11.63 2.12
C HIS A 67 -15.56 -12.75 1.52
N PHE A 68 -16.50 -12.38 0.66
CA PHE A 68 -17.15 -13.34 -0.23
C PHE A 68 -16.20 -13.76 -1.36
N PRO A 69 -16.42 -14.93 -2.01
CA PRO A 69 -15.64 -15.32 -3.18
C PRO A 69 -15.64 -14.26 -4.30
N VAL A 70 -16.77 -13.56 -4.50
CA VAL A 70 -16.88 -12.47 -5.49
C VAL A 70 -15.95 -11.30 -5.17
N ASP A 71 -15.74 -10.97 -3.88
CA ASP A 71 -14.82 -9.90 -3.47
C ASP A 71 -13.38 -10.24 -3.85
N THR A 72 -13.00 -11.50 -3.68
CA THR A 72 -11.68 -12.03 -4.03
C THR A 72 -11.47 -12.04 -5.54
N ILE A 73 -12.45 -12.50 -6.31
CA ILE A 73 -12.38 -12.50 -7.79
C ILE A 73 -12.27 -11.07 -8.31
N ALA A 74 -13.10 -10.15 -7.82
CA ALA A 74 -13.02 -8.74 -8.17
C ALA A 74 -11.66 -8.12 -7.79
N GLY A 75 -11.11 -8.50 -6.64
CA GLY A 75 -9.77 -8.12 -6.22
C GLY A 75 -8.69 -8.62 -7.17
N TRP A 76 -8.74 -9.88 -7.61
CA TRP A 76 -7.81 -10.40 -8.61
C TRP A 76 -7.92 -9.66 -9.94
N LEU A 77 -9.14 -9.45 -10.45
CA LEU A 77 -9.37 -8.74 -11.71
C LEU A 77 -8.82 -7.30 -11.65
N LEU A 78 -9.10 -6.57 -10.56
CA LEU A 78 -8.56 -5.24 -10.35
C LEU A 78 -7.02 -5.25 -10.27
N GLY A 79 -6.45 -6.20 -9.52
CA GLY A 79 -5.00 -6.35 -9.42
C GLY A 79 -4.34 -6.66 -10.76
N ILE A 80 -4.95 -7.51 -11.59
CA ILE A 80 -4.46 -7.84 -12.95
C ILE A 80 -4.51 -6.58 -13.80
N LEU A 81 -5.63 -5.84 -13.79
CA LEU A 81 -5.78 -4.61 -14.56
C LEU A 81 -4.70 -3.58 -14.19
N VAL A 82 -4.50 -3.34 -12.89
CA VAL A 82 -3.48 -2.41 -12.39
C VAL A 82 -2.06 -2.88 -12.77
N LEU A 83 -1.77 -4.18 -12.64
CA LEU A 83 -0.46 -4.74 -13.03
C LEU A 83 -0.19 -4.59 -14.52
N LEU A 84 -1.18 -4.89 -15.38
CA LEU A 84 -1.05 -4.73 -16.83
C LEU A 84 -0.87 -3.26 -17.21
N ALA A 85 -1.62 -2.35 -16.60
CA ALA A 85 -1.46 -0.92 -16.81
C ALA A 85 -0.07 -0.44 -16.38
N PHE A 86 0.43 -0.91 -15.24
CA PHE A 86 1.78 -0.62 -14.79
C PHE A 86 2.82 -1.11 -15.80
N LEU A 87 2.77 -2.37 -16.21
CA LEU A 87 3.74 -2.94 -17.16
C LEU A 87 3.70 -2.26 -18.54
N ALA A 88 2.52 -1.83 -18.98
CA ALA A 88 2.36 -1.12 -20.26
C ALA A 88 2.89 0.32 -20.20
N TRP A 89 2.73 1.02 -19.07
CA TRP A 89 3.02 2.45 -18.96
C TRP A 89 4.28 2.80 -18.16
N GLU A 90 4.91 1.85 -17.48
CA GLU A 90 6.11 2.11 -16.67
C GLU A 90 7.21 2.78 -17.49
N ALA A 91 7.60 2.20 -18.63
CA ALA A 91 8.66 2.72 -19.48
C ALA A 91 8.39 4.14 -20.03
N PRO A 92 7.24 4.42 -20.67
CA PRO A 92 6.96 5.76 -21.18
C PRO A 92 6.81 6.80 -20.06
N VAL A 93 6.13 6.46 -18.96
CA VAL A 93 5.99 7.39 -17.81
C VAL A 93 7.34 7.67 -17.19
N ARG A 94 8.20 6.66 -17.03
CA ARG A 94 9.57 6.82 -16.52
C ARG A 94 10.40 7.72 -17.43
N ALA A 95 10.32 7.54 -18.74
CA ALA A 95 11.06 8.38 -19.71
C ALA A 95 10.62 9.85 -19.62
N TRP A 96 9.30 10.09 -19.60
CA TRP A 96 8.72 11.42 -19.44
C TRP A 96 9.10 12.07 -18.10
N MET A 97 9.10 11.31 -17.00
CA MET A 97 9.48 11.81 -15.68
C MET A 97 10.97 12.17 -15.58
N ARG A 98 11.86 11.47 -16.28
CA ARG A 98 13.32 11.75 -16.23
C ARG A 98 13.69 13.13 -16.77
N GLY A 99 12.91 13.67 -17.70
CA GLY A 99 13.13 15.01 -18.25
C GLY A 99 12.69 16.16 -17.34
N ARG A 100 12.06 15.87 -16.19
CA ARG A 100 11.49 16.88 -15.30
C ARG A 100 12.34 17.10 -14.04
N PRO A 101 12.40 18.33 -13.50
CA PRO A 101 13.06 18.60 -12.23
C PRO A 101 12.37 17.86 -11.07
N ALA A 102 13.10 17.63 -9.98
CA ALA A 102 12.60 16.88 -8.83
C ALA A 102 11.30 17.47 -8.25
N LEU A 103 11.20 18.80 -8.18
CA LEU A 103 10.01 19.49 -7.67
C LEU A 103 8.77 19.16 -8.51
N GLU A 104 8.87 19.21 -9.84
CA GLU A 104 7.76 18.83 -10.73
C GLU A 104 7.34 17.38 -10.54
N ARG A 105 8.29 16.46 -10.40
CA ARG A 105 7.98 15.04 -10.15
C ARG A 105 7.24 14.84 -8.83
N ILE A 106 7.64 15.56 -7.77
CA ILE A 106 6.99 15.54 -6.46
C ILE A 106 5.58 16.12 -6.57
N LEU A 107 5.40 17.24 -7.26
CA LEU A 107 4.09 17.86 -7.47
C LEU A 107 3.16 16.96 -8.27
N ILE A 108 3.63 16.33 -9.35
CA ILE A 108 2.85 15.35 -10.13
C ILE A 108 2.44 14.17 -9.24
N ALA A 109 3.36 13.63 -8.44
CA ALA A 109 3.04 12.53 -7.52
C ALA A 109 2.00 12.93 -6.46
N PHE A 110 2.09 14.15 -5.93
CA PHE A 110 1.12 14.68 -4.97
C PHE A 110 -0.25 14.89 -5.62
N LEU A 111 -0.31 15.50 -6.81
CA LEU A 111 -1.57 15.69 -7.52
C LEU A 111 -2.22 14.36 -7.91
N ALA A 112 -1.41 13.37 -8.33
CA ALA A 112 -1.90 12.03 -8.61
C ALA A 112 -2.45 11.33 -7.36
N SER A 113 -1.77 11.45 -6.20
CA SER A 113 -2.30 10.89 -4.95
C SER A 113 -3.57 11.60 -4.49
N MET A 114 -3.65 12.92 -4.63
CA MET A 114 -4.85 13.70 -4.33
C MET A 114 -6.00 13.39 -5.28
N ALA A 115 -5.73 13.08 -6.55
CA ALA A 115 -6.74 12.60 -7.48
C ALA A 115 -7.34 11.26 -7.02
N ILE A 116 -6.53 10.34 -6.49
CA ILE A 116 -7.02 9.08 -5.91
C ILE A 116 -7.95 9.35 -4.71
N VAL A 117 -7.54 10.25 -3.81
CA VAL A 117 -8.39 10.64 -2.66
C VAL A 117 -9.67 11.31 -3.15
N GLY A 118 -9.58 12.26 -4.08
CA GLY A 118 -10.71 12.99 -4.65
C GLY A 118 -11.71 12.10 -5.36
N LEU A 119 -11.25 11.11 -6.13
CA LEU A 119 -12.12 10.11 -6.77
C LEU A 119 -12.84 9.24 -5.72
N SER A 120 -12.18 8.88 -4.63
CA SER A 120 -12.80 8.13 -3.52
C SER A 120 -13.85 8.96 -2.80
N LEU A 121 -13.54 10.24 -2.51
CA LEU A 121 -14.51 11.16 -1.90
C LEU A 121 -15.69 11.46 -2.82
N LEU A 122 -15.45 11.59 -4.14
CA LEU A 122 -16.52 11.75 -5.12
C LEU A 122 -17.43 10.52 -5.15
N PHE A 123 -16.83 9.32 -5.15
CA PHE A 123 -17.59 8.08 -5.07
C PHE A 123 -18.45 8.00 -3.79
N LEU A 124 -17.87 8.37 -2.64
CA LEU A 124 -18.61 8.44 -1.37
C LEU A 124 -19.73 9.49 -1.41
N ALA A 125 -19.49 10.65 -2.01
CA ALA A 125 -20.52 11.68 -2.19
C ALA A 125 -21.68 11.20 -3.08
N CYS A 126 -21.40 10.37 -4.08
CA CYS A 126 -22.43 9.74 -4.92
C CYS A 126 -23.33 8.75 -4.17
N LEU A 127 -22.98 8.33 -2.95
CA LEU A 127 -23.86 7.50 -2.11
C LEU A 127 -25.06 8.28 -1.54
N GLY A 128 -25.00 9.62 -1.55
CA GLY A 128 -26.09 10.47 -1.04
C GLY A 128 -26.41 10.18 0.42
N ASP A 129 -27.69 9.95 0.70
CA ASP A 129 -28.20 9.72 2.06
C ASP A 129 -28.06 8.27 2.55
N TRP A 130 -27.24 7.46 1.89
CA TRP A 130 -27.01 6.08 2.33
C TRP A 130 -26.43 6.05 3.74
N GLN A 131 -27.06 5.27 4.62
CA GLN A 131 -26.64 5.08 6.01
C GLN A 131 -26.21 3.65 6.24
N LEU A 132 -25.25 3.45 7.15
CA LEU A 132 -24.89 2.12 7.63
C LEU A 132 -26.09 1.49 8.37
N PRO A 133 -26.63 0.34 7.91
CA PRO A 133 -27.71 -0.33 8.61
C PRO A 133 -27.30 -0.73 10.03
N ALA A 134 -28.12 -0.41 11.03
CA ALA A 134 -27.85 -0.72 12.44
C ALA A 134 -27.61 -2.22 12.67
N ALA A 135 -28.41 -3.07 12.01
CA ALA A 135 -28.24 -4.52 12.06
C ALA A 135 -26.83 -4.98 11.61
N TRP A 136 -26.22 -4.29 10.64
CA TRP A 136 -24.85 -4.61 10.20
C TRP A 136 -23.82 -4.21 11.23
N ALA A 137 -23.98 -3.03 11.83
CA ALA A 137 -23.09 -2.54 12.88
C ALA A 137 -23.12 -3.44 14.12
N GLU A 138 -24.31 -3.84 14.56
CA GLU A 138 -24.53 -4.74 15.70
C GLU A 138 -23.93 -6.12 15.45
N THR A 139 -24.23 -6.72 14.29
CA THR A 139 -23.72 -8.05 13.92
C THR A 139 -22.20 -8.04 13.79
N ALA A 140 -21.63 -7.02 13.13
CA ALA A 140 -20.19 -6.88 13.00
C ALA A 140 -19.50 -6.70 14.36
N TYR A 141 -20.09 -5.92 15.27
CA TYR A 141 -19.56 -5.74 16.62
C TYR A 141 -19.64 -7.04 17.43
N ALA A 142 -20.77 -7.75 17.38
CA ALA A 142 -20.93 -9.03 18.06
C ALA A 142 -19.93 -10.10 17.59
N GLY A 143 -19.67 -10.16 16.27
CA GLY A 143 -18.76 -11.14 15.68
C GLY A 143 -17.27 -10.80 15.82
N SER A 144 -16.92 -9.53 16.03
CA SER A 144 -15.53 -9.07 15.92
C SER A 144 -15.02 -8.20 17.08
N GLY A 145 -15.90 -7.71 17.94
CA GLY A 145 -15.58 -6.79 19.03
C GLY A 145 -15.12 -5.40 18.59
N ARG A 146 -15.28 -5.04 17.31
CA ARG A 146 -14.87 -3.75 16.76
C ARG A 146 -16.02 -3.06 16.03
N ALA A 147 -16.13 -1.76 16.24
CA ALA A 147 -17.02 -0.92 15.44
C ALA A 147 -16.53 -0.87 13.99
N ILE A 148 -17.48 -0.72 13.07
CA ILE A 148 -17.21 -0.57 11.64
C ILE A 148 -17.53 0.86 11.21
N ASP A 149 -16.73 1.37 10.28
CA ASP A 149 -16.96 2.66 9.64
C ASP A 149 -16.58 2.54 8.16
N PRO A 150 -17.51 2.06 7.32
CA PRO A 150 -17.23 1.83 5.91
C PRO A 150 -17.15 3.11 5.07
N LEU A 151 -17.62 4.24 5.60
CA LEU A 151 -17.63 5.51 4.89
C LEU A 151 -16.33 6.27 5.08
N PHE A 152 -15.56 5.95 6.13
CA PHE A 152 -14.23 6.51 6.29
C PHE A 152 -13.21 5.90 5.29
N PRO A 153 -12.62 6.70 4.37
CA PRO A 153 -11.77 6.19 3.28
C PRO A 153 -10.33 5.88 3.74
N ARG A 154 -10.19 5.18 4.86
CA ARG A 154 -8.90 4.90 5.53
C ARG A 154 -7.87 4.27 4.59
N ASP A 155 -8.27 3.23 3.86
CA ASP A 155 -7.37 2.46 3.00
C ASP A 155 -6.94 3.29 1.78
N THR A 156 -7.82 4.17 1.28
CA THR A 156 -7.47 5.16 0.25
C THR A 156 -6.42 6.14 0.75
N LEU A 157 -6.60 6.72 1.94
CA LEU A 157 -5.67 7.69 2.52
C LEU A 157 -4.28 7.08 2.73
N LEU A 158 -4.22 5.86 3.27
CA LEU A 158 -2.97 5.14 3.47
C LEU A 158 -2.28 4.77 2.15
N SER A 159 -3.06 4.33 1.15
CA SER A 159 -2.51 3.97 -0.16
C SER A 159 -2.02 5.19 -0.93
N ALA A 160 -2.78 6.29 -0.91
CA ALA A 160 -2.42 7.55 -1.55
C ALA A 160 -1.19 8.18 -0.90
N GLY A 161 -1.12 8.20 0.43
CA GLY A 161 0.05 8.69 1.16
C GLY A 161 1.28 7.84 0.88
N LEU A 162 1.17 6.51 0.94
CA LEU A 162 2.27 5.61 0.59
C LEU A 162 2.78 5.82 -0.85
N PHE A 163 1.86 5.92 -1.82
CA PHE A 163 2.19 6.20 -3.22
C PHE A 163 2.94 7.53 -3.37
N PHE A 164 2.40 8.61 -2.80
CA PHE A 164 3.05 9.92 -2.82
C PHE A 164 4.43 9.87 -2.19
N GLY A 165 4.54 9.30 -0.99
CA GLY A 165 5.79 9.24 -0.25
C GLY A 165 6.86 8.46 -0.99
N PHE A 166 6.51 7.30 -1.55
CA PHE A 166 7.43 6.48 -2.33
C PHE A 166 7.89 7.21 -3.62
N ALA A 167 6.95 7.84 -4.34
CA ALA A 167 7.27 8.58 -5.55
C ALA A 167 8.10 9.85 -5.28
N ALA A 168 7.79 10.57 -4.19
CA ALA A 168 8.54 11.74 -3.76
C ALA A 168 9.97 11.38 -3.33
N GLY A 169 10.14 10.32 -2.54
CA GLY A 169 11.48 9.85 -2.18
C GLY A 169 12.26 9.35 -3.41
N ALA A 170 11.61 8.66 -4.35
CA ALA A 170 12.23 8.30 -5.63
C ALA A 170 12.58 9.52 -6.51
N ALA A 171 11.94 10.68 -6.32
CA ALA A 171 12.30 11.94 -6.97
C ALA A 171 13.48 12.64 -6.32
N LEU A 172 13.60 12.53 -4.99
CA LEU A 172 14.72 13.07 -4.21
C LEU A 172 16.00 12.24 -4.33
N SER A 173 15.87 10.96 -4.66
CA SER A 173 17.02 10.07 -4.86
C SER A 173 17.85 10.49 -6.08
N ARG A 174 19.04 11.07 -5.86
CA ARG A 174 19.90 11.65 -6.90
C ARG A 174 20.89 10.67 -7.56
N GLN A 175 20.55 9.38 -7.61
CA GLN A 175 21.45 8.26 -7.95
C GLN A 175 22.36 7.83 -6.80
N GLY A 176 22.34 6.53 -6.51
CA GLY A 176 22.98 5.91 -5.36
C GLY A 176 22.12 4.75 -4.89
N GLY A 177 22.18 3.64 -5.62
CA GLY A 177 21.38 2.45 -5.37
C GLY A 177 21.58 1.86 -3.97
N ILE A 178 20.77 0.86 -3.65
CA ILE A 178 21.00 -0.03 -2.50
C ILE A 178 22.45 -0.49 -2.58
N GLY A 179 23.19 -0.24 -1.51
CA GLY A 179 24.62 -0.48 -1.47
C GLY A 179 25.04 -1.85 -2.01
N THR A 180 26.14 -1.88 -2.76
CA THR A 180 26.64 -3.04 -3.50
C THR A 180 27.10 -4.17 -2.57
N ASP A 181 27.42 -3.86 -1.32
CA ASP A 181 27.85 -4.84 -0.32
C ASP A 181 26.73 -5.85 0.01
N ARG A 182 27.05 -7.13 -0.18
CA ARG A 182 26.16 -8.27 0.04
C ARG A 182 26.55 -9.12 1.26
N ARG A 183 27.49 -8.67 2.09
CA ARG A 183 27.85 -9.38 3.33
C ARG A 183 26.60 -9.58 4.20
N PRO A 184 26.34 -10.79 4.72
CA PRO A 184 25.14 -11.07 5.50
C PRO A 184 24.92 -10.12 6.67
N GLY A 185 25.99 -9.77 7.40
CA GLY A 185 25.92 -8.81 8.52
C GLY A 185 25.50 -7.41 8.08
N VAL A 186 25.92 -6.96 6.89
CA VAL A 186 25.52 -5.66 6.33
C VAL A 186 24.06 -5.68 5.89
N LEU A 187 23.61 -6.77 5.25
CA LEU A 187 22.20 -6.94 4.89
C LEU A 187 21.29 -6.97 6.12
N LEU A 188 21.69 -7.70 7.16
CA LEU A 188 20.97 -7.76 8.43
C LEU A 188 20.93 -6.38 9.10
N ALA A 189 22.05 -5.66 9.16
CA ALA A 189 22.10 -4.32 9.72
C ALA A 189 21.19 -3.34 8.97
N ARG A 190 21.21 -3.34 7.64
CA ARG A 190 20.30 -2.53 6.81
C ARG A 190 18.83 -2.85 7.09
N TYR A 191 18.50 -4.14 7.19
CA TYR A 191 17.15 -4.58 7.50
C TYR A 191 16.70 -4.11 8.89
N LEU A 192 17.52 -4.35 9.93
CA LEU A 192 17.20 -3.99 11.31
C LEU A 192 17.08 -2.48 11.52
N VAL A 193 18.02 -1.69 10.98
CA VAL A 193 17.94 -0.23 11.05
C VAL A 193 16.75 0.30 10.24
N GLY A 194 16.54 -0.25 9.04
CA GLY A 194 15.43 0.12 8.16
C GLY A 194 14.08 -0.11 8.82
N ILE A 195 13.86 -1.28 9.41
CA ILE A 195 12.60 -1.63 10.07
C ILE A 195 12.43 -0.88 11.39
N ALA A 196 13.49 -0.64 12.16
CA ALA A 196 13.42 0.10 13.41
C ALA A 196 12.94 1.55 13.20
N VAL A 197 13.55 2.27 12.24
CA VAL A 197 13.12 3.64 11.93
C VAL A 197 11.72 3.66 11.31
N LEU A 198 11.40 2.70 10.44
CA LEU A 198 10.05 2.57 9.88
C LEU A 198 9.01 2.38 10.99
N ALA A 199 9.31 1.55 12.00
CA ALA A 199 8.45 1.33 13.16
C ALA A 199 8.30 2.61 13.98
N VAL A 200 9.39 3.34 14.25
CA VAL A 200 9.32 4.63 14.96
C VAL A 200 8.45 5.64 14.21
N LEU A 201 8.59 5.76 12.89
CA LEU A 201 7.75 6.65 12.08
C LEU A 201 6.28 6.21 12.12
N TRP A 202 6.03 4.91 11.95
CA TRP A 202 4.67 4.37 11.87
C TRP A 202 3.92 4.49 13.20
N PHE A 203 4.53 4.00 14.29
CA PHE A 203 3.92 4.04 15.61
C PHE A 203 3.96 5.45 16.21
N GLY A 204 5.06 6.20 16.04
CA GLY A 204 5.19 7.56 16.55
C GLY A 204 4.15 8.51 15.99
N ILE A 205 3.97 8.54 14.66
CA ILE A 205 2.87 9.33 14.05
C ILE A 205 1.51 8.72 14.43
N GLY A 206 1.43 7.40 14.56
CA GLY A 206 0.23 6.69 15.01
C GLY A 206 -0.29 7.14 16.37
N LEU A 207 0.58 7.51 17.30
CA LEU A 207 0.20 8.04 18.63
C LEU A 207 -0.46 9.42 18.56
N LEU A 208 -0.25 10.16 17.47
CA LEU A 208 -0.80 11.50 17.28
C LEU A 208 -2.16 11.49 16.58
N ILE A 209 -2.60 10.35 16.04
CA ILE A 209 -3.84 10.23 15.28
C ILE A 209 -5.03 10.33 16.25
N PRO A 210 -5.90 11.34 16.11
CA PRO A 210 -7.11 11.47 16.93
C PRO A 210 -8.04 10.27 16.73
N GLN A 211 -8.82 9.95 17.76
CA GLN A 211 -9.87 8.93 17.68
C GLN A 211 -11.17 9.47 17.06
N ASP A 212 -11.30 10.80 17.00
CA ASP A 212 -12.49 11.45 16.46
C ASP A 212 -12.37 11.61 14.93
N PRO A 213 -13.40 11.21 14.17
CA PRO A 213 -13.42 11.34 12.72
C PRO A 213 -13.25 12.79 12.28
N GLY A 214 -12.35 13.03 11.32
CA GLY A 214 -12.22 14.35 10.73
C GLY A 214 -10.98 14.57 9.87
N LEU A 215 -10.79 15.84 9.50
CA LEU A 215 -9.62 16.28 8.72
C LEU A 215 -8.29 15.98 9.43
N PRO A 216 -8.13 16.18 10.76
CA PRO A 216 -6.88 15.86 11.45
C PRO A 216 -6.50 14.37 11.38
N GLU A 217 -7.47 13.47 11.61
CA GLU A 217 -7.25 12.03 11.48
C GLU A 217 -6.84 11.67 10.05
N SER A 218 -7.58 12.19 9.06
CA SER A 218 -7.34 11.93 7.64
C SER A 218 -5.94 12.40 7.21
N ALA A 219 -5.55 13.61 7.63
CA ALA A 219 -4.26 14.20 7.33
C ALA A 219 -3.12 13.39 7.95
N LEU A 220 -3.24 12.97 9.22
CA LEU A 220 -2.19 12.20 9.88
C LEU A 220 -2.06 10.77 9.34
N LEU A 221 -3.15 10.12 8.92
CA LEU A 221 -3.08 8.83 8.23
C LEU A 221 -2.33 8.94 6.89
N TYR A 222 -2.64 9.97 6.11
CA TYR A 222 -1.95 10.27 4.86
C TYR A 222 -0.46 10.58 5.11
N LEU A 223 -0.15 11.47 6.06
CA LEU A 223 1.22 11.85 6.39
C LEU A 223 2.04 10.69 6.95
N ARG A 224 1.43 9.82 7.78
CA ARG A 224 2.08 8.61 8.31
C ARG A 224 2.56 7.69 7.19
N SER A 225 1.67 7.40 6.24
CA SER A 225 1.99 6.51 5.12
C SER A 225 2.95 7.17 4.11
N ALA A 226 2.84 8.49 3.90
CA ALA A 226 3.81 9.25 3.11
C ALA A 226 5.21 9.26 3.72
N ALA A 227 5.32 9.47 5.03
CA ALA A 227 6.60 9.41 5.74
C ALA A 227 7.23 8.02 5.62
N ALA A 228 6.44 6.95 5.77
CA ALA A 228 6.88 5.58 5.53
C ALA A 228 7.39 5.38 4.09
N GLY A 229 6.66 5.87 3.08
CA GLY A 229 7.07 5.79 1.67
C GLY A 229 8.37 6.53 1.37
N ILE A 230 8.55 7.75 1.91
CA ILE A 230 9.79 8.54 1.76
C ILE A 230 10.95 7.83 2.45
N TRP A 231 10.73 7.27 3.63
CA TRP A 231 11.75 6.52 4.35
C TRP A 231 12.24 5.32 3.53
N VAL A 232 11.33 4.51 2.99
CA VAL A 232 11.68 3.32 2.21
C VAL A 232 12.42 3.67 0.92
N SER A 233 11.94 4.69 0.18
CA SER A 233 12.47 5.02 -1.16
C SER A 233 13.67 5.95 -1.16
N TYR A 234 13.88 6.74 -0.09
CA TYR A 234 14.97 7.72 0.02
C TYR A 234 15.69 7.68 1.37
N GLY A 235 14.95 7.75 2.47
CA GLY A 235 15.53 7.93 3.81
C GLY A 235 16.50 6.82 4.22
N ALA A 236 16.09 5.56 4.11
CA ALA A 236 16.92 4.41 4.43
C ALA A 236 18.14 4.30 3.49
N PRO A 237 18.01 4.34 2.15
CA PRO A 237 19.17 4.40 1.25
C PRO A 237 20.16 5.54 1.58
N ALA A 238 19.65 6.75 1.81
CA ALA A 238 20.48 7.92 2.12
C ALA A 238 21.21 7.76 3.47
N LEU A 239 20.54 7.20 4.48
CA LEU A 239 21.18 6.89 5.75
C LEU A 239 22.29 5.86 5.57
N PHE A 240 22.02 4.75 4.88
CA PHE A 240 23.01 3.67 4.67
C PHE A 240 24.24 4.16 3.90
N ALA A 241 24.07 5.09 2.96
CA ALA A 241 25.19 5.73 2.28
C ALA A 241 26.06 6.57 3.24
N ARG A 242 25.44 7.31 4.17
CA ARG A 242 26.17 8.14 5.16
C ARG A 242 26.93 7.32 6.19
N ILE A 243 26.36 6.21 6.67
CA ILE A 243 26.98 5.37 7.71
C ILE A 243 27.86 4.24 7.16
N ARG A 244 28.25 4.32 5.87
CA ARG A 244 29.06 3.32 5.14
C ARG A 244 28.49 1.90 5.15
N LEU A 245 27.24 1.71 5.55
CA LEU A 245 26.54 0.44 5.41
C LEU A 245 26.18 0.16 3.94
N ALA A 246 26.33 1.11 3.02
CA ALA A 246 26.18 0.89 1.58
C ALA A 246 27.35 0.11 0.94
N GLY A 247 28.53 0.03 1.60
CA GLY A 247 29.77 -0.35 0.92
C GLY A 247 30.26 0.73 -0.04
N ASP A 248 31.22 0.42 -0.90
CA ASP A 248 31.67 1.32 -1.96
C ASP A 248 30.55 1.55 -2.97
N VAL A 249 30.01 2.77 -2.99
CA VAL A 249 29.09 3.21 -4.05
C VAL A 249 29.95 3.45 -5.29
N PRO A 250 29.74 2.72 -6.40
CA PRO A 250 30.44 3.04 -7.64
C PRO A 250 30.07 4.48 -8.01
N ARG A 251 31.07 5.38 -8.02
CA ARG A 251 30.90 6.67 -8.67
C ARG A 251 30.76 6.34 -10.15
N LEU A 252 29.57 6.50 -10.71
CA LEU A 252 29.47 6.62 -12.16
C LEU A 252 30.29 7.87 -12.51
N SER A 253 31.41 7.66 -13.20
CA SER A 253 32.15 8.73 -13.85
C SER A 253 31.15 9.52 -14.69
N ALA A 254 31.12 10.83 -14.48
CA ALA A 254 30.42 11.73 -15.36
C ALA A 254 31.08 11.64 -16.74
N GLU A 255 30.42 10.97 -17.67
CA GLU A 255 30.60 11.10 -19.11
C GLU A 255 29.27 11.51 -19.72
#